data_AF-A0A533WFY1-F1
#
_entry.id   AF-A0A533WFY1-F1
#
_cell.length_a   1.000
_cell.length_b   1.000
_cell.length_c   1.000
_cell.angle_alpha   90.00
_cell.angle_beta   90.00
_cell.angle_gamma   90.00
#
_symmetry.space_group_name_H-M   'P 1'
#
loop_
_entity.id
_entity.type
_entity.pdbx_description
1 polymer ?
#
loop_
_entity_poly.entity_id
_entity_poly.type
_entity_poly.pdbx_seq_one_letter_code
_entity_poly.pdbx_strand_id
1 'polypeptide(L)'
;MQSKTIFEKIWDSHVVYEKEGGPSLLYIDRHLVHEVTSPQAFDGLRTNGRRVRRTDLTFATMDHNVPTSDRSLPIVDQISSIQIQTLAQNCKDFGITLFDMHSPDQGIVHVIGPELGLTLPGTTIVCGDSHTSTHGAFGAFALGIGTSEVEHVLATQTMWMDKPKTFAIEIEGKRPNSHAVTAKDIILYVIRTIGTAGGTGSVLEYRGEAISEISIENRMTICNMSIEAGARAGLVAPDRTTFDFIRGRRYAPKGDQFEKAVEYWTGLRTDRNAKFDKSLRFDISALAPQVSWGTNPGMVVDVTDAVPHPDEFAKGNENERKAAIRALEYMELGPGT
;
A
#
# COMPACT_ATOMS: atom_id res chain seq x y z
N MET A 1 -7.02 27.45 13.99
CA MET A 1 -6.21 26.25 13.69
C MET A 1 -5.99 26.18 12.20
N GLN A 2 -4.79 25.81 11.75
CA GLN A 2 -4.48 25.63 10.34
C GLN A 2 -5.21 24.37 9.82
N SER A 3 -5.86 24.45 8.66
CA SER A 3 -6.53 23.32 8.00
C SER A 3 -5.50 22.31 7.52
N LYS A 4 -5.68 21.03 7.88
CA LYS A 4 -4.72 19.95 7.60
C LYS A 4 -5.33 18.85 6.71
N THR A 5 -4.47 18.24 5.90
CA THR A 5 -4.74 16.98 5.20
C THR A 5 -4.82 15.81 6.18
N ILE A 6 -5.45 14.70 5.79
CA ILE A 6 -5.44 13.46 6.59
C ILE A 6 -4.00 13.00 6.86
N PHE A 7 -3.13 13.09 5.85
CA PHE A 7 -1.73 12.75 6.00
C PHE A 7 -1.05 13.59 7.08
N GLU A 8 -1.22 14.91 7.06
CA GLU A 8 -0.64 15.79 8.08
C GLU A 8 -1.20 15.52 9.47
N LYS A 9 -2.51 15.23 9.59
CA LYS A 9 -3.12 14.86 10.88
C LYS A 9 -2.49 13.59 11.46
N ILE A 10 -2.29 12.57 10.63
CA ILE A 10 -1.64 11.31 11.03
C ILE A 10 -0.17 11.57 11.35
N TRP A 11 0.56 12.25 10.47
CA TRP A 11 1.96 12.59 10.69
C TRP A 11 2.17 13.26 12.04
N ASP A 12 1.46 14.36 12.27
CA ASP A 12 1.65 15.21 13.44
C ASP A 12 1.29 14.48 14.75
N SER A 13 0.37 13.49 14.72
CA SER A 13 0.03 12.69 15.90
C SER A 13 1.02 11.55 16.19
N HIS A 14 1.90 11.21 15.24
CA HIS A 14 2.85 10.09 15.37
C HIS A 14 4.31 10.52 15.50
N VAL A 15 4.61 11.81 15.37
CA VAL A 15 5.96 12.33 15.62
C VAL A 15 6.34 12.13 17.09
N VAL A 16 7.40 11.36 17.32
CA VAL A 16 8.02 11.15 18.63
C VAL A 16 9.14 12.16 18.88
N TYR A 17 9.91 12.48 17.83
CA TYR A 17 11.00 13.42 17.89
C TYR A 17 11.26 14.05 16.52
N GLU A 18 11.44 15.37 16.48
CA GLU A 18 11.83 16.09 15.27
C GLU A 18 13.30 16.49 15.38
N LYS A 19 14.12 16.03 14.42
CA LYS A 19 15.50 16.48 14.31
C LYS A 19 15.53 17.81 13.56
N GLU A 20 16.17 18.83 14.12
CA GLU A 20 16.35 20.11 13.44
C GLU A 20 17.10 19.91 12.11
N GLY A 21 16.48 20.35 11.00
CA GLY A 21 17.04 20.22 9.66
C GLY A 21 17.19 18.78 9.15
N GLY A 22 16.50 17.81 9.76
CA GLY A 22 16.59 16.40 9.39
C GLY A 22 15.25 15.66 9.46
N PRO A 23 15.29 14.32 9.33
CA PRO A 23 14.08 13.49 9.38
C PRO A 23 13.43 13.52 10.76
N SER A 24 12.14 13.20 10.82
CA SER A 24 11.40 12.99 12.06
C SER A 24 11.41 11.51 12.44
N LEU A 25 11.41 11.22 13.74
CA LEU A 25 11.20 9.89 14.28
C LEU A 25 9.70 9.69 14.51
N LEU A 26 9.09 8.75 13.80
CA LEU A 26 7.67 8.43 13.92
C LEU A 26 7.45 7.16 14.73
N TYR A 27 6.39 7.14 15.53
CA TYR A 27 5.86 5.92 16.13
C TYR A 27 5.15 5.06 15.09
N ILE A 28 5.31 3.74 15.20
CA ILE A 28 4.71 2.76 14.30
C ILE A 28 3.63 1.97 15.06
N ASP A 29 2.36 2.07 14.68
CA ASP A 29 1.28 1.36 15.38
C ASP A 29 1.20 -0.12 15.01
N ARG A 30 1.59 -0.47 13.79
CA ARG A 30 1.52 -1.85 13.30
C ARG A 30 2.74 -2.18 12.45
N HIS A 31 3.37 -3.30 12.78
CA HIS A 31 4.41 -3.90 11.96
C HIS A 31 3.91 -5.25 11.44
N LEU A 32 3.79 -5.38 10.12
CA LEU A 32 3.50 -6.64 9.47
C LEU A 32 4.80 -7.23 8.92
N VAL A 33 5.01 -8.53 9.05
CA VAL A 33 6.21 -9.21 8.56
C VAL A 33 5.86 -10.47 7.79
N HIS A 34 6.74 -10.84 6.87
CA HIS A 34 6.63 -12.03 6.03
C HIS A 34 8.01 -12.67 5.83
N GLU A 35 8.05 -13.84 5.22
CA GLU A 35 9.21 -14.74 5.21
C GLU A 35 10.39 -14.28 4.35
N VAL A 36 10.20 -13.30 3.46
CA VAL A 36 11.23 -12.91 2.49
C VAL A 36 12.18 -11.87 3.06
N THR A 37 11.65 -10.82 3.69
CA THR A 37 12.42 -9.62 4.05
C THR A 37 12.72 -9.47 5.54
N SER A 38 12.09 -10.28 6.38
CA SER A 38 12.26 -10.25 7.84
C SER A 38 13.38 -11.15 8.42
N PRO A 39 13.84 -12.26 7.79
CA PRO A 39 14.82 -13.15 8.41
C PRO A 39 16.10 -12.44 8.88
N GLN A 40 16.69 -11.59 8.03
CA GLN A 40 17.92 -10.88 8.35
C GLN A 40 17.73 -9.86 9.48
N ALA A 41 16.54 -9.24 9.57
CA ALA A 41 16.22 -8.32 10.64
C ALA A 41 16.20 -9.03 12.00
N PHE A 42 15.59 -10.22 12.09
CA PHE A 42 15.62 -11.04 13.31
C PHE A 42 17.04 -11.50 13.67
N ASP A 43 17.87 -11.80 12.67
CA ASP A 43 19.27 -12.15 12.89
C ASP A 43 20.10 -11.00 13.45
N GLY A 44 19.88 -9.78 12.93
CA GLY A 44 20.45 -8.55 13.47
C GLY A 44 20.08 -8.34 14.94
N LEU A 45 18.82 -8.57 15.33
CA LEU A 45 18.41 -8.51 16.74
C LEU A 45 19.16 -9.53 17.60
N ARG A 46 19.20 -10.80 17.17
CA ARG A 46 19.89 -11.88 17.90
C ARG A 46 21.38 -11.57 18.08
N THR A 47 22.07 -11.18 17.02
CA THR A 47 23.49 -10.84 17.03
C THR A 47 23.79 -9.67 17.98
N ASN A 48 22.89 -8.70 18.07
CA ASN A 48 23.04 -7.53 18.95
C ASN A 48 22.42 -7.73 20.35
N GLY A 49 21.92 -8.92 20.70
CA GLY A 49 21.29 -9.19 21.99
C GLY A 49 20.00 -8.38 22.24
N ARG A 50 19.29 -7.98 21.18
CA ARG A 50 18.07 -7.18 21.24
C ARG A 50 16.82 -8.06 21.23
N ARG A 51 15.74 -7.55 21.83
CA ARG A 51 14.40 -8.14 21.76
C ARG A 51 13.50 -7.32 20.84
N VAL A 52 12.42 -7.92 20.39
CA VAL A 52 11.32 -7.19 19.73
C VAL A 52 10.60 -6.33 20.75
N ARG A 53 10.41 -5.04 20.46
CA ARG A 53 9.91 -4.02 21.39
C ARG A 53 8.41 -4.16 21.68
N ARG A 54 7.60 -4.43 20.65
CA ARG A 54 6.14 -4.62 20.75
C ARG A 54 5.70 -5.85 19.97
N THR A 55 5.84 -7.01 20.60
CA THR A 55 5.34 -8.28 20.06
C THR A 55 3.82 -8.28 19.90
N ASP A 56 3.11 -7.49 20.71
CA ASP A 56 1.66 -7.26 20.62
C ASP A 56 1.24 -6.38 19.42
N LEU A 57 2.19 -5.65 18.82
CA LEU A 57 1.97 -4.82 17.64
C LEU A 57 2.58 -5.39 16.36
N THR A 58 3.24 -6.55 16.44
CA THR A 58 3.90 -7.20 15.31
C THR A 58 3.17 -8.49 14.94
N PHE A 59 2.83 -8.64 13.66
CA PHE A 59 2.09 -9.80 13.14
C PHE A 59 2.79 -10.36 11.91
N ALA A 60 2.88 -11.68 11.82
CA ALA A 60 3.53 -12.39 10.74
C ALA A 60 2.53 -13.23 9.94
N THR A 61 2.75 -13.35 8.64
CA THR A 61 2.09 -14.33 7.76
C THR A 61 3.11 -14.91 6.80
N MET A 62 2.75 -16.02 6.15
CA MET A 62 3.49 -16.61 5.05
C MET A 62 2.69 -16.44 3.77
N ASP A 63 3.20 -15.74 2.76
CA ASP A 63 2.42 -15.46 1.55
C ASP A 63 3.21 -15.34 0.24
N HIS A 64 4.53 -15.16 0.26
CA HIS A 64 5.34 -14.99 -0.96
C HIS A 64 5.86 -16.32 -1.51
N ASN A 65 6.19 -17.26 -0.62
CA ASN A 65 6.86 -18.52 -0.92
C ASN A 65 5.98 -19.76 -0.67
N VAL A 66 4.70 -19.55 -0.38
CA VAL A 66 3.75 -20.63 -0.17
C VAL A 66 3.45 -21.29 -1.52
N PRO A 67 3.67 -22.61 -1.69
CA PRO A 67 3.39 -23.28 -2.95
C PRO A 67 1.92 -23.19 -3.35
N THR A 68 1.69 -23.05 -4.65
CA THR A 68 0.36 -23.18 -5.27
C THR A 68 -0.03 -24.63 -5.54
N SER A 69 0.90 -25.57 -5.34
CA SER A 69 0.68 -27.02 -5.39
C SER A 69 0.00 -27.55 -4.12
N ASP A 70 -0.31 -28.86 -4.09
CA ASP A 70 -0.87 -29.52 -2.92
C ASP A 70 0.02 -29.30 -1.67
N ARG A 71 -0.53 -28.58 -0.68
CA ARG A 71 0.16 -28.19 0.56
C ARG A 71 0.35 -29.35 1.54
N SER A 72 -0.26 -30.51 1.29
CA SER A 72 0.02 -31.73 2.07
C SER A 72 1.38 -32.35 1.71
N LEU A 73 1.95 -31.96 0.57
CA LEU A 73 3.25 -32.42 0.11
C LEU A 73 4.39 -31.51 0.62
N PRO A 74 5.62 -32.04 0.74
CA PRO A 74 6.79 -31.21 1.07
C PRO A 74 7.04 -30.09 0.06
N ILE A 75 7.48 -28.94 0.56
CA ILE A 75 7.95 -27.83 -0.28
C ILE A 75 9.25 -28.26 -0.96
N VAL A 76 9.19 -28.46 -2.28
CA VAL A 76 10.34 -28.93 -3.08
C VAL A 76 11.40 -27.85 -3.21
N ASP A 77 10.98 -26.58 -3.33
CA ASP A 77 11.91 -25.45 -3.39
C ASP A 77 12.56 -25.21 -2.03
N GLN A 78 13.86 -25.48 -1.96
CA GLN A 78 14.61 -25.43 -0.69
C GLN A 78 14.70 -24.01 -0.13
N ILE A 79 14.78 -22.99 -1.00
CA ILE A 79 14.86 -21.59 -0.57
C ILE A 79 13.56 -21.18 0.13
N SER A 80 12.43 -21.45 -0.51
CA SER A 80 11.09 -21.22 0.04
C SER A 80 10.89 -21.94 1.37
N SER A 81 11.27 -23.22 1.43
CA SER A 81 11.18 -24.04 2.64
C SER A 81 11.99 -23.45 3.80
N ILE A 82 13.24 -23.03 3.54
CA ILE A 82 14.10 -22.41 4.55
C ILE A 82 13.50 -21.09 5.04
N GLN A 83 13.00 -20.23 4.14
CA GLN A 83 12.43 -18.93 4.51
C GLN A 83 11.19 -19.10 5.39
N ILE A 84 10.28 -20.01 5.03
CA ILE A 84 9.09 -20.36 5.81
C ILE A 84 9.47 -20.87 7.20
N GLN A 85 10.36 -21.86 7.28
CA GLN A 85 10.82 -22.42 8.55
C GLN A 85 11.52 -21.37 9.42
N THR A 86 12.31 -20.50 8.81
CA THR A 86 13.03 -19.42 9.49
C THR A 86 12.06 -18.40 10.09
N LEU A 87 11.01 -18.00 9.36
CA LEU A 87 9.98 -17.12 9.90
C LEU A 87 9.25 -17.78 11.08
N ALA A 88 8.87 -19.05 10.96
CA ALA A 88 8.22 -19.80 12.03
C ALA A 88 9.07 -19.83 13.31
N GLN A 89 10.35 -20.14 13.17
CA GLN A 89 11.28 -20.19 14.27
C GLN A 89 11.50 -18.80 14.89
N ASN A 90 11.67 -17.76 14.07
CA ASN A 90 11.78 -16.38 14.55
C ASN A 90 10.54 -15.94 15.33
N CYS A 91 9.34 -16.21 14.83
CA CYS A 91 8.11 -15.83 15.52
C CYS A 91 7.99 -16.54 16.87
N LYS A 92 8.37 -17.82 16.93
CA LYS A 92 8.43 -18.58 18.19
C LYS A 92 9.44 -18.01 19.18
N ASP A 93 10.65 -17.72 18.73
CA ASP A 93 11.75 -17.26 19.60
C ASP A 93 11.50 -15.85 20.15
N PHE A 94 10.88 -14.98 19.36
CA PHE A 94 10.59 -13.61 19.76
C PHE A 94 9.17 -13.41 20.29
N GLY A 95 8.30 -14.42 20.25
CA GLY A 95 6.92 -14.34 20.75
C GLY A 95 5.99 -13.50 19.88
N ILE A 96 6.14 -13.56 18.56
CA ILE A 96 5.30 -12.86 17.58
C ILE A 96 4.15 -13.77 17.13
N THR A 97 2.97 -13.18 16.94
CA THR A 97 1.82 -13.90 16.37
C THR A 97 2.08 -14.21 14.90
N LEU A 98 2.01 -15.49 14.53
CA LEU A 98 2.19 -15.97 13.17
C LEU A 98 0.92 -16.65 12.68
N PHE A 99 0.42 -16.21 11.53
CA PHE A 99 -0.57 -16.90 10.72
C PHE A 99 0.18 -17.82 9.74
N ASP A 100 0.57 -19.00 10.21
CA ASP A 100 1.35 -19.97 9.43
C ASP A 100 0.50 -20.63 8.32
N MET A 101 1.12 -21.47 7.49
CA MET A 101 0.46 -22.18 6.38
C MET A 101 -0.76 -23.04 6.75
N HIS A 102 -0.94 -23.38 8.04
CA HIS A 102 -2.06 -24.17 8.52
C HIS A 102 -3.13 -23.31 9.23
N SER A 103 -2.83 -22.04 9.47
CA SER A 103 -3.78 -21.09 10.04
C SER A 103 -4.95 -20.83 9.07
N PRO A 104 -6.21 -20.81 9.54
CA PRO A 104 -7.33 -20.36 8.72
C PRO A 104 -7.24 -18.86 8.38
N ASP A 105 -6.42 -18.12 9.13
CA ASP A 105 -6.18 -16.69 8.95
C ASP A 105 -4.94 -16.40 8.07
N GLN A 106 -4.37 -17.43 7.42
CA GLN A 106 -3.24 -17.26 6.48
C GLN A 106 -3.72 -16.72 5.14
N GLY A 107 -2.97 -15.75 4.63
CA GLY A 107 -3.22 -15.15 3.32
C GLY A 107 -2.25 -14.03 3.03
N ILE A 108 -2.48 -13.36 1.91
CA ILE A 108 -1.67 -12.21 1.48
C ILE A 108 -1.68 -11.15 2.59
N VAL A 109 -0.51 -10.68 3.00
CA VAL A 109 -0.31 -9.82 4.18
C VAL A 109 -1.21 -8.57 4.15
N HIS A 110 -1.39 -7.97 2.97
CA HIS A 110 -2.22 -6.78 2.76
C HIS A 110 -3.73 -7.06 2.66
N VAL A 111 -4.14 -8.33 2.57
CA VAL A 111 -5.54 -8.78 2.58
C VAL A 111 -5.93 -9.17 4.00
N ILE A 112 -5.13 -10.01 4.67
CA ILE A 112 -5.45 -10.48 6.01
C ILE A 112 -5.39 -9.36 7.05
N GLY A 113 -4.54 -8.34 6.84
CA GLY A 113 -4.43 -7.20 7.76
C GLY A 113 -5.79 -6.53 7.97
N PRO A 114 -6.45 -6.06 6.90
CA PRO A 114 -7.81 -5.55 6.95
C PRO A 114 -8.86 -6.58 7.42
N GLU A 115 -8.85 -7.81 6.89
CA GLU A 115 -9.85 -8.84 7.21
C GLU A 115 -9.89 -9.18 8.70
N LEU A 116 -8.72 -9.15 9.34
CA LEU A 116 -8.57 -9.39 10.77
C LEU A 116 -8.76 -8.13 11.62
N GLY A 117 -8.82 -6.94 11.00
CA GLY A 117 -8.95 -5.66 11.71
C GLY A 117 -7.63 -5.14 12.30
N LEU A 118 -6.49 -5.57 11.74
CA LEU A 118 -5.16 -5.05 12.08
C LEU A 118 -4.89 -3.68 11.42
N THR A 119 -5.62 -3.39 10.34
CA THR A 119 -5.60 -2.10 9.63
C THR A 119 -6.71 -1.20 10.12
N LEU A 120 -6.35 -0.10 10.77
CA LEU A 120 -7.30 0.85 11.37
C LEU A 120 -7.00 2.27 10.89
N PRO A 121 -8.03 3.12 10.70
CA PRO A 121 -7.83 4.49 10.30
C PRO A 121 -6.98 5.27 11.30
N GLY A 122 -6.16 6.16 10.77
CA GLY A 122 -5.29 7.05 11.55
C GLY A 122 -3.98 6.42 11.99
N THR A 123 -3.73 5.14 11.70
CA THR A 123 -2.53 4.44 12.17
C THR A 123 -1.35 4.55 11.20
N THR A 124 -0.14 4.38 11.71
CA THR A 124 1.07 4.13 10.92
C THR A 124 1.34 2.62 10.80
N ILE A 125 1.46 2.14 9.56
CA ILE A 125 1.63 0.70 9.27
C ILE A 125 2.85 0.50 8.37
N VAL A 126 3.72 -0.42 8.74
CA VAL A 126 4.90 -0.77 7.92
C VAL A 126 5.01 -2.26 7.71
N CYS A 127 5.59 -2.64 6.58
CA CYS A 127 5.96 -4.00 6.25
C CYS A 127 7.17 -4.00 5.31
N GLY A 128 7.92 -5.08 5.27
CA GLY A 128 8.98 -5.29 4.30
C GLY A 128 8.51 -5.50 2.85
N ASP A 129 7.26 -5.15 2.54
CA ASP A 129 6.62 -5.29 1.24
C ASP A 129 6.25 -3.90 0.67
N SER A 130 6.51 -3.69 -0.63
CA SER A 130 6.26 -2.41 -1.31
C SER A 130 4.79 -2.00 -1.32
N HIS A 131 3.88 -2.97 -1.38
CA HIS A 131 2.44 -2.76 -1.55
C HIS A 131 1.70 -2.55 -0.23
N THR A 132 2.43 -2.29 0.85
CA THR A 132 1.88 -1.85 2.14
C THR A 132 1.00 -0.60 2.02
N SER A 133 1.21 0.19 0.96
CA SER A 133 0.32 1.27 0.52
C SER A 133 -1.17 0.88 0.48
N THR A 134 -1.49 -0.40 0.23
CA THR A 134 -2.85 -0.96 0.22
C THR A 134 -3.67 -0.57 1.45
N HIS A 135 -3.05 -0.57 2.63
CA HIS A 135 -3.73 -0.27 3.89
C HIS A 135 -4.22 1.18 4.01
N GLY A 136 -3.70 2.08 3.16
CA GLY A 136 -4.17 3.45 3.09
C GLY A 136 -5.60 3.62 2.58
N ALA A 137 -6.20 2.58 2.00
CA ALA A 137 -7.63 2.52 1.71
C ALA A 137 -8.54 2.72 2.94
N PHE A 138 -7.97 2.52 4.13
CA PHE A 138 -8.61 2.69 5.42
C PHE A 138 -8.26 4.03 6.09
N GLY A 139 -7.51 4.90 5.42
CA GLY A 139 -6.99 6.14 6.02
C GLY A 139 -5.84 5.89 7.00
N ALA A 140 -5.02 4.87 6.76
CA ALA A 140 -3.80 4.59 7.52
C ALA A 140 -2.57 5.05 6.72
N PHE A 141 -1.59 5.70 7.36
CA PHE A 141 -0.33 6.00 6.71
C PHE A 141 0.54 4.73 6.65
N ALA A 142 0.47 4.06 5.50
CA ALA A 142 1.03 2.73 5.34
C ALA A 142 2.05 2.65 4.20
N LEU A 143 3.23 2.09 4.47
CA LEU A 143 4.33 2.11 3.52
C LEU A 143 5.30 0.93 3.66
N GLY A 144 5.89 0.55 2.53
CA GLY A 144 6.93 -0.46 2.47
C GLY A 144 8.28 0.05 2.99
N ILE A 145 9.00 -0.79 3.71
CA ILE A 145 10.27 -0.47 4.36
C ILE A 145 11.35 -1.50 4.02
N GLY A 146 12.62 -1.08 4.05
CA GLY A 146 13.75 -1.98 3.80
C GLY A 146 14.08 -2.86 5.00
N THR A 147 14.85 -3.93 4.79
CA THR A 147 15.25 -4.88 5.85
C THR A 147 15.93 -4.21 7.06
N SER A 148 16.77 -3.20 6.86
CA SER A 148 17.39 -2.44 7.97
C SER A 148 16.36 -1.64 8.78
N GLU A 149 15.33 -1.11 8.11
CA GLU A 149 14.21 -0.43 8.76
C GLU A 149 13.33 -1.44 9.50
N VAL A 150 13.12 -2.65 8.95
CA VAL A 150 12.41 -3.74 9.64
C VAL A 150 13.09 -4.06 10.97
N GLU A 151 14.42 -4.22 11.00
CA GLU A 151 15.16 -4.42 12.26
C GLU A 151 14.96 -3.25 13.23
N HIS A 152 15.06 -2.02 12.72
CA HIS A 152 14.91 -0.81 13.53
C HIS A 152 13.51 -0.73 14.17
N VAL A 153 12.45 -0.99 13.41
CA VAL A 153 11.08 -1.01 13.91
C VAL A 153 10.88 -2.14 14.91
N LEU A 154 11.39 -3.35 14.64
CA LEU A 154 11.34 -4.44 15.63
C LEU A 154 12.04 -4.05 16.93
N ALA A 155 13.19 -3.37 16.88
CA ALA A 155 13.96 -2.98 18.06
C ALA A 155 13.36 -1.80 18.86
N THR A 156 12.65 -0.88 18.18
CA THR A 156 12.30 0.44 18.76
C THR A 156 10.82 0.79 18.72
N GLN A 157 10.04 0.17 17.83
CA GLN A 157 8.69 0.57 17.43
C GLN A 157 8.62 1.98 16.81
N THR A 158 9.72 2.45 16.25
CA THR A 158 9.82 3.77 15.62
C THR A 158 10.54 3.68 14.28
N MET A 159 10.44 4.73 13.47
CA MET A 159 11.16 4.84 12.19
C MET A 159 11.50 6.29 11.86
N TRP A 160 12.71 6.53 11.37
CA TRP A 160 13.10 7.84 10.85
C TRP A 160 12.54 8.05 9.45
N MET A 161 11.96 9.23 9.19
CA MET A 161 11.41 9.56 7.89
C MET A 161 11.46 11.08 7.63
N ASP A 162 11.82 11.47 6.41
CA ASP A 162 11.55 12.81 5.90
C ASP A 162 10.07 12.95 5.55
N LYS A 163 9.43 14.05 5.94
CA LYS A 163 8.00 14.28 5.67
C LYS A 163 7.75 14.33 4.16
N PRO A 164 7.02 13.37 3.57
CA PRO A 164 6.67 13.43 2.16
C PRO A 164 5.74 14.61 1.87
N LYS A 165 5.72 15.05 0.61
CA LYS A 165 4.79 16.06 0.13
C LYS A 165 3.37 15.51 0.03
N THR A 166 2.39 16.38 0.16
CA THR A 166 0.97 16.07 -0.01
C THR A 166 0.56 16.21 -1.47
N PHE A 167 -0.07 15.18 -2.05
CA PHE A 167 -0.52 15.21 -3.43
C PHE A 167 -1.96 14.71 -3.55
N ALA A 168 -2.90 15.60 -3.86
CA ALA A 168 -4.30 15.25 -4.10
C ALA A 168 -4.50 14.68 -5.51
N ILE A 169 -5.20 13.54 -5.59
CA ILE A 169 -5.72 12.94 -6.81
C ILE A 169 -7.25 13.00 -6.72
N GLU A 170 -7.85 14.02 -7.34
CA GLU A 170 -9.29 14.27 -7.35
C GLU A 170 -9.93 13.51 -8.51
N ILE A 171 -10.75 12.51 -8.22
CA ILE A 171 -11.40 11.66 -9.23
C ILE A 171 -12.90 11.91 -9.18
N GLU A 172 -13.40 12.57 -10.21
CA GLU A 172 -14.77 13.01 -10.35
C GLU A 172 -15.49 12.25 -11.47
N GLY A 173 -16.81 12.27 -11.42
CA GLY A 173 -17.66 11.58 -12.39
C GLY A 173 -17.97 10.14 -12.00
N LYS A 174 -18.92 9.55 -12.74
CA LYS A 174 -19.40 8.19 -12.48
C LYS A 174 -18.81 7.22 -13.49
N ARG A 175 -18.52 6.01 -13.02
CA ARG A 175 -18.07 4.91 -13.89
C ARG A 175 -19.15 4.65 -14.95
N PRO A 176 -18.84 4.81 -16.26
CA PRO A 176 -19.86 4.75 -17.32
C PRO A 176 -20.58 3.40 -17.38
N ASN A 177 -19.83 2.33 -17.14
CA ASN A 177 -20.34 0.98 -16.93
C ASN A 177 -19.58 0.35 -15.76
N SER A 178 -20.21 0.28 -14.59
CA SER A 178 -19.57 -0.23 -13.36
C SER A 178 -19.15 -1.70 -13.41
N HIS A 179 -19.59 -2.46 -14.41
CA HIS A 179 -19.19 -3.85 -14.63
C HIS A 179 -17.94 -3.98 -15.50
N ALA A 180 -17.72 -3.01 -16.41
CA ALA A 180 -16.58 -3.01 -17.33
C ALA A 180 -15.44 -2.11 -16.83
N VAL A 181 -15.78 -1.01 -16.15
CA VAL A 181 -14.84 -0.05 -15.59
C VAL A 181 -14.84 -0.22 -14.07
N THR A 182 -13.70 -0.66 -13.55
CA THR A 182 -13.45 -1.02 -12.16
C THR A 182 -12.48 -0.02 -11.50
N ALA A 183 -12.17 -0.22 -10.22
CA ALA A 183 -11.13 0.55 -9.55
C ALA A 183 -9.74 0.36 -10.18
N LYS A 184 -9.49 -0.82 -10.80
CA LYS A 184 -8.24 -1.10 -11.50
C LYS A 184 -8.08 -0.18 -12.71
N ASP A 185 -9.15 0.05 -13.46
CA ASP A 185 -9.15 0.95 -14.61
C ASP A 185 -8.89 2.39 -14.18
N ILE A 186 -9.49 2.83 -13.07
CA ILE A 186 -9.26 4.17 -12.52
C ILE A 186 -7.78 4.36 -12.16
N ILE A 187 -7.17 3.42 -11.43
CA ILE A 187 -5.78 3.61 -11.00
C ILE A 187 -4.79 3.46 -12.16
N LEU A 188 -5.04 2.57 -13.13
CA LEU A 188 -4.24 2.51 -14.36
C LEU A 188 -4.33 3.82 -15.16
N TYR A 189 -5.53 4.41 -15.24
CA TYR A 189 -5.74 5.72 -15.88
C TYR A 189 -4.95 6.84 -15.19
N VAL A 190 -4.91 6.84 -13.86
CA VAL A 190 -4.07 7.78 -13.09
C VAL A 190 -2.59 7.54 -13.38
N ILE A 191 -2.10 6.30 -13.27
CA ILE A 191 -0.68 5.96 -13.45
C ILE A 191 -0.19 6.30 -14.85
N ARG A 192 -0.96 5.98 -15.91
CA ARG A 192 -0.57 6.32 -17.29
C ARG A 192 -0.46 7.83 -17.51
N THR A 193 -1.27 8.61 -16.79
CA THR A 193 -1.33 10.06 -16.95
C THR A 193 -0.19 10.76 -16.19
N ILE A 194 0.10 10.33 -14.97
CA ILE A 194 1.15 10.96 -14.14
C ILE A 194 2.53 10.32 -14.32
N GLY A 195 2.57 9.13 -14.92
CA GLY A 195 3.78 8.32 -15.09
C GLY A 195 4.21 7.59 -13.83
N THR A 196 5.15 6.65 -14.00
CA THR A 196 5.68 5.80 -12.92
C THR A 196 6.47 6.55 -11.85
N ALA A 197 6.86 7.80 -12.12
CA ALA A 197 7.54 8.68 -11.18
C ALA A 197 6.66 9.87 -10.73
N GLY A 198 5.38 9.91 -11.14
CA GLY A 198 4.50 11.06 -10.95
C GLY A 198 4.20 11.45 -9.50
N GLY A 199 4.28 10.47 -8.60
CA GLY A 199 4.08 10.59 -7.15
C GLY A 199 5.37 10.61 -6.31
N THR A 200 6.55 10.59 -6.94
CA THR A 200 7.85 10.51 -6.24
C THR A 200 7.96 11.53 -5.11
N GLY A 201 8.35 11.08 -3.92
CA GLY A 201 8.53 11.93 -2.73
C GLY A 201 7.22 12.45 -2.13
N SER A 202 6.08 11.91 -2.54
CA SER A 202 4.75 12.35 -2.08
C SER A 202 3.91 11.21 -1.53
N VAL A 203 2.89 11.57 -0.76
CA VAL A 203 1.76 10.71 -0.40
C VAL A 203 0.54 11.14 -1.21
N LEU A 204 -0.08 10.19 -1.89
CA LEU A 204 -1.28 10.43 -2.69
C LEU A 204 -2.51 10.36 -1.79
N GLU A 205 -3.33 11.40 -1.79
CA GLU A 205 -4.68 11.34 -1.23
C GLU A 205 -5.69 11.23 -2.37
N TYR A 206 -6.33 10.06 -2.50
CA TYR A 206 -7.37 9.82 -3.49
C TYR A 206 -8.72 10.31 -2.95
N ARG A 207 -9.37 11.18 -3.72
CA ARG A 207 -10.58 11.91 -3.30
C ARG A 207 -11.57 12.01 -4.45
N GLY A 208 -12.76 12.52 -4.16
CA GLY A 208 -13.81 12.78 -5.15
C GLY A 208 -14.93 11.74 -5.13
N GLU A 209 -16.00 12.02 -5.88
CA GLU A 209 -17.21 11.19 -5.94
C GLU A 209 -16.88 9.72 -6.24
N ALA A 210 -16.05 9.48 -7.25
CA ALA A 210 -15.68 8.13 -7.71
C ALA A 210 -15.00 7.28 -6.63
N ILE A 211 -14.24 7.89 -5.72
CA ILE A 211 -13.59 7.18 -4.60
C ILE A 211 -14.56 6.90 -3.47
N SER A 212 -15.48 7.83 -3.20
CA SER A 212 -16.45 7.70 -2.12
C SER A 212 -17.51 6.62 -2.38
N GLU A 213 -17.89 6.41 -3.64
CA GLU A 213 -18.95 5.47 -4.05
C GLU A 213 -18.49 4.00 -4.14
N ILE A 214 -17.19 3.73 -4.14
CA ILE A 214 -16.66 2.36 -4.28
C ILE A 214 -16.43 1.68 -2.92
N SER A 215 -16.48 0.34 -2.95
CA SER A 215 -16.24 -0.49 -1.77
C SER A 215 -14.80 -0.37 -1.25
N ILE A 216 -14.56 -0.86 -0.03
CA ILE A 216 -13.23 -0.83 0.59
C ILE A 216 -12.21 -1.63 -0.21
N GLU A 217 -12.61 -2.78 -0.75
CA GLU A 217 -11.76 -3.63 -1.58
C GLU A 217 -11.34 -2.91 -2.87
N ASN A 218 -12.25 -2.14 -3.47
CA ASN A 218 -11.93 -1.31 -4.63
C ASN A 218 -10.99 -0.14 -4.26
N ARG A 219 -11.14 0.45 -3.07
CA ARG A 219 -10.17 1.44 -2.55
C ARG A 219 -8.81 0.81 -2.30
N MET A 220 -8.77 -0.44 -1.82
CA MET A 220 -7.54 -1.21 -1.64
C MET A 220 -6.82 -1.39 -2.98
N THR A 221 -7.52 -1.72 -4.07
CA THR A 221 -6.93 -1.78 -5.42
C THR A 221 -6.26 -0.46 -5.82
N ILE A 222 -6.90 0.68 -5.55
CA ILE A 222 -6.35 2.00 -5.89
C ILE A 222 -5.12 2.30 -5.02
N CYS A 223 -5.22 2.13 -3.70
CA CYS A 223 -4.11 2.42 -2.79
C CYS A 223 -2.92 1.48 -2.98
N ASN A 224 -3.18 0.19 -3.26
CA ASN A 224 -2.17 -0.82 -3.58
C ASN A 224 -1.25 -0.32 -4.70
N MET A 225 -1.83 0.19 -5.79
CA MET A 225 -1.06 0.59 -6.96
C MET A 225 -0.44 2.01 -6.88
N SER A 226 -0.43 2.62 -5.69
CA SER A 226 0.22 3.93 -5.51
C SER A 226 1.73 3.86 -5.69
N ILE A 227 2.33 2.69 -5.41
CA ILE A 227 3.77 2.47 -5.57
C ILE A 227 4.18 2.43 -7.04
N GLU A 228 3.31 1.94 -7.93
CA GLU A 228 3.50 1.97 -9.39
C GLU A 228 3.48 3.39 -9.97
N ALA A 229 2.88 4.36 -9.28
CA ALA A 229 2.99 5.79 -9.57
C ALA A 229 4.24 6.45 -8.93
N GLY A 230 5.07 5.67 -8.22
CA GLY A 230 6.27 6.14 -7.52
C GLY A 230 5.98 6.84 -6.19
N ALA A 231 4.74 6.79 -5.70
CA ALA A 231 4.39 7.44 -4.43
C ALA A 231 4.88 6.65 -3.23
N ARG A 232 5.11 7.36 -2.10
CA ARG A 232 5.51 6.72 -0.84
C ARG A 232 4.37 5.94 -0.18
N ALA A 233 3.14 6.44 -0.35
CA ALA A 233 1.90 5.81 0.09
C ALA A 233 0.71 6.38 -0.69
N GLY A 234 -0.42 5.69 -0.61
CA GLY A 234 -1.73 6.20 -1.02
C GLY A 234 -2.69 6.21 0.15
N LEU A 235 -3.67 7.12 0.18
CA LEU A 235 -4.63 7.30 1.27
C LEU A 235 -6.03 7.58 0.72
N VAL A 236 -7.04 7.00 1.37
CA VAL A 236 -8.44 7.40 1.23
C VAL A 236 -8.95 7.78 2.60
N ALA A 237 -9.62 8.93 2.72
CA ALA A 237 -10.16 9.37 3.99
C ALA A 237 -11.27 8.39 4.48
N PRO A 238 -11.26 8.00 5.76
CA PRO A 238 -12.18 6.99 6.25
C PRO A 238 -13.61 7.52 6.29
N ASP A 239 -14.55 6.63 6.01
CA ASP A 239 -15.96 6.95 5.99
C ASP A 239 -16.82 5.80 6.54
N ARG A 240 -18.14 5.94 6.41
CA ARG A 240 -19.07 4.91 6.87
C ARG A 240 -18.77 3.54 6.27
N THR A 241 -18.41 3.46 4.98
CA THR A 241 -18.02 2.20 4.33
C THR A 241 -16.79 1.59 4.99
N THR A 242 -15.81 2.43 5.37
CA THR A 242 -14.65 2.00 6.16
C THR A 242 -15.06 1.46 7.53
N PHE A 243 -15.93 2.16 8.24
CA PHE A 243 -16.35 1.78 9.60
C PHE A 243 -17.14 0.48 9.59
N ASP A 244 -18.10 0.36 8.67
CA ASP A 244 -18.93 -0.83 8.53
C ASP A 244 -18.08 -2.06 8.15
N PHE A 245 -17.02 -1.89 7.34
CA PHE A 245 -16.08 -2.98 7.04
C PHE A 245 -15.30 -3.46 8.28
N ILE A 246 -14.82 -2.53 9.11
CA ILE A 246 -13.98 -2.83 10.29
C ILE A 246 -14.81 -3.39 11.47
N ARG A 247 -16.10 -3.04 11.54
CA ARG A 247 -16.96 -3.46 12.64
C ARG A 247 -16.98 -4.99 12.77
N GLY A 248 -16.71 -5.48 13.97
CA GLY A 248 -16.74 -6.93 14.25
C GLY A 248 -15.45 -7.69 13.91
N ARG A 249 -14.46 -7.10 13.22
CA ARG A 249 -13.19 -7.78 12.91
C ARG A 249 -12.38 -8.13 14.16
N ARG A 250 -11.65 -9.25 14.14
CA ARG A 250 -11.03 -9.88 15.33
C ARG A 250 -10.22 -8.90 16.20
N TYR A 251 -9.35 -8.10 15.59
CA TYR A 251 -8.46 -7.15 16.25
C TYR A 251 -8.96 -5.70 16.24
N ALA A 252 -10.15 -5.44 15.71
CA ALA A 252 -10.77 -4.12 15.77
C ALA A 252 -11.33 -3.82 17.17
N PRO A 253 -11.40 -2.54 17.58
CA PRO A 253 -12.10 -2.12 18.80
C PRO A 253 -13.54 -2.67 18.85
N LYS A 254 -14.05 -2.89 20.08
CA LYS A 254 -15.38 -3.48 20.32
C LYS A 254 -16.23 -2.58 21.23
N GLY A 255 -17.55 -2.69 21.08
CA GLY A 255 -18.51 -1.95 21.92
C GLY A 255 -18.23 -0.46 21.94
N ASP A 256 -18.24 0.15 23.13
CA ASP A 256 -18.01 1.60 23.31
C ASP A 256 -16.65 2.09 22.77
N GLN A 257 -15.63 1.23 22.74
CA GLN A 257 -14.33 1.60 22.17
C GLN A 257 -14.41 1.73 20.65
N PHE A 258 -15.29 0.97 19.99
CA PHE A 258 -15.52 1.12 18.55
C PHE A 258 -16.20 2.46 18.24
N GLU A 259 -17.21 2.84 19.02
CA GLU A 259 -17.92 4.11 18.79
C GLU A 259 -17.00 5.32 19.05
N LYS A 260 -16.13 5.27 20.07
CA LYS A 260 -15.07 6.28 20.27
C LYS A 260 -14.07 6.32 19.12
N ALA A 261 -13.69 5.15 18.59
CA ALA A 261 -12.80 5.07 17.44
C ALA A 261 -13.45 5.69 16.20
N VAL A 262 -14.74 5.44 15.96
CA VAL A 262 -15.50 6.06 14.85
C VAL A 262 -15.55 7.58 14.97
N GLU A 263 -15.73 8.13 16.18
CA GLU A 263 -15.69 9.58 16.41
C GLU A 263 -14.32 10.16 16.02
N TYR A 264 -13.24 9.54 16.52
CA TYR A 264 -11.87 9.93 16.15
C TYR A 264 -11.62 9.81 14.64
N TRP A 265 -11.99 8.68 14.03
CA TRP A 265 -11.78 8.42 12.61
C TRP A 265 -12.55 9.40 11.72
N THR A 266 -13.74 9.82 12.13
CA THR A 266 -14.52 10.85 11.42
C THR A 266 -13.77 12.18 11.36
N GLY A 267 -13.04 12.53 12.44
CA GLY A 267 -12.20 13.72 12.52
C GLY A 267 -10.93 13.70 11.66
N LEU A 268 -10.53 12.53 11.14
CA LEU A 268 -9.33 12.38 10.31
C LEU A 268 -9.48 12.93 8.89
N ARG A 269 -10.70 13.08 8.39
CA ARG A 269 -10.95 13.60 7.04
C ARG A 269 -10.21 14.92 6.84
N THR A 270 -9.60 15.09 5.67
CA THR A 270 -8.93 16.34 5.30
C THR A 270 -9.85 17.54 5.52
N ASP A 271 -9.34 18.54 6.23
CA ASP A 271 -10.09 19.73 6.58
C ASP A 271 -10.51 20.51 5.33
N ARG A 272 -11.62 21.22 5.45
CA ARG A 272 -12.03 22.19 4.43
C ARG A 272 -10.91 23.23 4.25
N ASN A 273 -10.53 23.48 3.00
CA ASN A 273 -9.47 24.41 2.60
C ASN A 273 -8.03 23.99 2.97
N ALA A 274 -7.80 22.73 3.38
CA ALA A 274 -6.44 22.20 3.48
C ALA A 274 -5.73 22.34 2.13
N LYS A 275 -4.47 22.76 2.16
CA LYS A 275 -3.65 22.93 0.96
C LYS A 275 -2.84 21.66 0.72
N PHE A 276 -2.70 21.30 -0.54
CA PHE A 276 -1.81 20.23 -0.99
C PHE A 276 -0.62 20.86 -1.71
N ASP A 277 0.55 20.23 -1.62
CA ASP A 277 1.74 20.63 -2.39
C ASP A 277 1.50 20.46 -3.90
N LYS A 278 0.66 19.48 -4.27
CA LYS A 278 0.22 19.23 -5.65
C LYS A 278 -1.24 18.75 -5.66
N SER A 279 -2.00 19.11 -6.69
CA SER A 279 -3.32 18.53 -6.95
C SER A 279 -3.49 18.27 -8.44
N LEU A 280 -4.10 17.15 -8.79
CA LEU A 280 -4.53 16.82 -10.16
C LEU A 280 -5.95 16.29 -10.11
N ARG A 281 -6.74 16.65 -11.13
CA ARG A 281 -8.13 16.24 -11.28
C ARG A 281 -8.31 15.34 -12.50
N PHE A 282 -9.10 14.30 -12.34
CA PHE A 282 -9.44 13.29 -13.33
C PHE A 282 -10.97 13.20 -13.44
N ASP A 283 -11.48 13.21 -14.66
CA ASP A 283 -12.89 12.91 -14.95
C ASP A 283 -12.95 11.51 -15.55
N ILE A 284 -13.70 10.61 -14.91
CA ILE A 284 -13.83 9.21 -15.35
C ILE A 284 -15.14 8.95 -16.10
N SER A 285 -15.94 9.99 -16.39
CA SER A 285 -17.26 9.86 -17.04
C SER A 285 -17.21 9.35 -18.47
N ALA A 286 -16.02 9.32 -19.09
CA ALA A 286 -15.78 8.74 -20.40
C ALA A 286 -14.68 7.66 -20.39
N LEU A 287 -14.29 7.18 -19.20
CA LEU A 287 -13.22 6.18 -19.06
C LEU A 287 -13.67 4.84 -19.67
N ALA A 288 -12.87 4.32 -20.60
CA ALA A 288 -12.98 2.95 -21.09
C ALA A 288 -12.20 1.97 -20.19
N PRO A 289 -12.47 0.66 -20.25
CA PRO A 289 -11.60 -0.34 -19.62
C PRO A 289 -10.14 -0.15 -20.04
N GLN A 290 -9.20 -0.36 -19.13
CA GLN A 290 -7.78 -0.11 -19.31
C GLN A 290 -7.00 -1.42 -19.39
N VAL A 291 -5.95 -1.46 -20.21
CA VAL A 291 -5.04 -2.59 -20.30
C VAL A 291 -3.60 -2.12 -20.41
N SER A 292 -2.69 -2.79 -19.68
CA SER A 292 -1.26 -2.57 -19.84
C SER A 292 -0.73 -3.36 -21.03
N TRP A 293 -0.04 -2.69 -21.96
CA TRP A 293 0.53 -3.32 -23.15
C TRP A 293 2.04 -3.56 -23.05
N GLY A 294 2.70 -3.04 -22.01
CA GLY A 294 4.16 -3.08 -21.87
C GLY A 294 4.66 -3.63 -20.54
N THR A 295 5.95 -3.40 -20.26
CA THR A 295 6.68 -3.97 -19.12
C THR A 295 6.78 -3.05 -17.91
N ASN A 296 6.13 -1.89 -17.96
CA ASN A 296 5.97 -1.00 -16.82
C ASN A 296 4.50 -0.56 -16.69
N PRO A 297 4.04 -0.19 -15.49
CA PRO A 297 2.63 0.06 -15.21
C PRO A 297 2.11 1.38 -15.80
N GLY A 298 2.96 2.23 -16.37
CA GLY A 298 2.58 3.42 -17.13
C GLY A 298 2.28 3.13 -18.61
N MET A 299 2.66 1.97 -19.13
CA MET A 299 2.39 1.55 -20.51
C MET A 299 0.97 0.97 -20.61
N VAL A 300 -0.02 1.85 -20.61
CA VAL A 300 -1.46 1.51 -20.58
C VAL A 300 -2.20 2.23 -21.70
N VAL A 301 -3.17 1.55 -22.30
CA VAL A 301 -4.14 2.12 -23.25
C VAL A 301 -5.57 1.76 -22.84
N ASP A 302 -6.54 2.45 -23.45
CA ASP A 302 -7.92 1.99 -23.41
C ASP A 302 -8.00 0.67 -24.20
N VAL A 303 -8.83 -0.27 -23.75
CA VAL A 303 -9.05 -1.55 -24.46
C VAL A 303 -9.62 -1.33 -25.87
N THR A 304 -10.19 -0.16 -26.14
CA THR A 304 -10.70 0.24 -27.45
C THR A 304 -9.66 0.93 -28.35
N ASP A 305 -8.49 1.25 -27.82
CA ASP A 305 -7.42 1.94 -28.53
C ASP A 305 -6.35 0.95 -28.99
N ALA A 306 -5.63 1.34 -30.03
CA ALA A 306 -4.50 0.56 -30.54
C ALA A 306 -3.26 0.74 -29.66
N VAL A 307 -2.42 -0.30 -29.59
CA VAL A 307 -1.09 -0.21 -28.95
C VAL A 307 -0.25 0.86 -29.69
N PRO A 308 0.34 1.85 -28.98
CA PRO A 308 0.99 3.00 -29.63
C PRO A 308 2.26 2.60 -30.38
N HIS A 309 2.59 3.33 -31.44
CA HIS A 309 3.92 3.23 -32.02
C HIS A 309 4.99 3.74 -31.05
N PRO A 310 6.21 3.14 -31.00
CA PRO A 310 7.27 3.59 -30.10
C PRO A 310 7.61 5.07 -30.21
N ASP A 311 7.54 5.63 -31.43
CA ASP A 311 7.82 7.05 -31.68
C ASP A 311 6.71 7.95 -31.10
N GLU A 312 5.45 7.51 -31.18
CA GLU A 312 4.29 8.22 -30.60
C GLU A 312 4.33 8.19 -29.07
N PHE A 313 4.62 7.02 -28.49
CA PHE A 313 4.75 6.85 -27.04
C PHE A 313 5.89 7.71 -26.48
N ALA A 314 7.04 7.69 -27.15
CA ALA A 314 8.25 8.35 -26.69
C ALA A 314 8.17 9.87 -26.66
N LYS A 315 7.32 10.48 -27.52
CA LYS A 315 7.19 11.94 -27.67
C LYS A 315 8.56 12.64 -27.80
N GLY A 316 9.48 12.01 -28.55
CA GLY A 316 10.84 12.51 -28.78
C GLY A 316 11.90 12.11 -27.74
N ASN A 317 11.56 11.33 -26.70
CA ASN A 317 12.54 10.80 -25.74
C ASN A 317 13.10 9.44 -26.18
N GLU A 318 14.38 9.40 -26.55
CA GLU A 318 15.03 8.18 -27.04
C GLU A 318 15.07 7.03 -26.02
N ASN A 319 15.10 7.34 -24.71
CA ASN A 319 15.07 6.29 -23.68
C ASN A 319 13.68 5.65 -23.60
N GLU A 320 12.61 6.46 -23.67
CA GLU A 320 11.23 5.96 -23.72
C GLU A 320 10.96 5.17 -25.00
N ARG A 321 11.52 5.61 -26.13
CA ARG A 321 11.44 4.88 -27.40
C ARG A 321 12.06 3.49 -27.29
N LYS A 322 13.27 3.39 -26.76
CA LYS A 322 13.96 2.11 -26.51
C LYS A 322 13.22 1.25 -25.50
N ALA A 323 12.61 1.86 -24.48
CA ALA A 323 11.78 1.15 -23.51
C ALA A 323 10.53 0.55 -24.18
N ALA A 324 9.82 1.33 -25.02
CA ALA A 324 8.66 0.87 -25.76
C ALA A 324 9.00 -0.27 -26.73
N ILE A 325 10.11 -0.17 -27.50
CA ILE A 325 10.55 -1.25 -28.39
C ILE A 325 10.78 -2.54 -27.61
N ARG A 326 11.55 -2.49 -26.51
CA ARG A 326 11.82 -3.67 -25.67
C ARG A 326 10.54 -4.22 -25.02
N ALA A 327 9.62 -3.35 -24.65
CA ALA A 327 8.34 -3.77 -24.09
C ALA A 327 7.50 -4.54 -25.11
N LEU A 328 7.41 -4.03 -26.34
CA LEU A 328 6.70 -4.72 -27.43
C LEU A 328 7.34 -6.06 -27.79
N GLU A 329 8.68 -6.11 -27.85
CA GLU A 329 9.42 -7.37 -28.08
C GLU A 329 9.14 -8.39 -26.97
N TYR A 330 9.21 -7.97 -25.70
CA TYR A 330 8.96 -8.84 -24.55
C TYR A 330 7.51 -9.34 -24.50
N MET A 331 6.55 -8.48 -24.85
CA MET A 331 5.13 -8.80 -24.83
C MET A 331 4.65 -9.53 -26.09
N GLU A 332 5.53 -9.69 -27.09
CA GLU A 332 5.22 -10.25 -28.40
C GLU A 332 4.05 -9.52 -29.11
N LEU A 333 4.02 -8.18 -28.98
CA LEU A 333 2.99 -7.31 -29.57
C LEU A 333 3.55 -6.46 -30.72
N GLY A 334 2.73 -6.26 -31.75
CA GLY A 334 3.01 -5.28 -32.81
C GLY A 334 2.42 -3.90 -32.48
N PRO A 335 3.05 -2.78 -32.86
CA PRO A 335 2.39 -1.49 -32.87
C PRO A 335 1.09 -1.51 -33.69
N GLY A 336 0.05 -0.84 -33.22
CA GLY A 336 -1.24 -0.78 -33.90
C GLY A 336 -2.14 -2.02 -33.71
N THR A 337 -1.74 -2.97 -32.85
CA THR A 337 -2.56 -4.13 -32.45
C THR A 337 -3.83 -3.70 -31.73
#